data_AF-A0A2G4E6Q5-F1
#
_entry.id   AF-A0A2G4E6Q5-F1
#
_cell.length_a   1.000
_cell.length_b   1.000
_cell.length_c   1.000
_cell.angle_alpha   90.00
_cell.angle_beta   90.00
_cell.angle_gamma   90.00
#
_symmetry.space_group_name_H-M   'P 1'
#
loop_
_entity.id
_entity.type
_entity.pdbx_description
1 polymer ?
#
loop_
_entity_poly.entity_id
_entity_poly.type
_entity_poly.pdbx_seq_one_letter_code
_entity_poly.pdbx_strand_id
1 'polypeptide(L)'
;MAVKVAVNKEMENLRAAKAIGGNLQAEVTLYAEDALVADLSKLSNELRFVLITSTASVAPFVSAPADAVVTEVAGRPASRLSSARLPMRWSPKWLV
;
A
#
# COMPACT_ATOMS: atom_id res chain seq x y z
N MET A 1 -9.32 8.67 -10.65
CA MET A 1 -8.79 7.44 -10.01
C MET A 1 -7.25 7.47 -9.87
N ALA A 2 -6.63 8.59 -9.49
CA ALA A 2 -5.17 8.74 -9.60
C ALA A 2 -4.36 7.86 -8.60
N VAL A 3 -4.83 7.72 -7.35
CA VAL A 3 -4.21 6.83 -6.34
C VAL A 3 -4.19 5.37 -6.80
N LYS A 4 -5.30 4.86 -7.35
CA LYS A 4 -5.37 3.50 -7.90
C LYS A 4 -4.38 3.26 -9.05
N VAL A 5 -4.14 4.27 -9.90
CA VAL A 5 -3.15 4.18 -10.99
C VAL A 5 -1.73 4.09 -10.43
N ALA A 6 -1.38 4.90 -9.43
CA ALA A 6 -0.07 4.84 -8.78
C ALA A 6 0.16 3.49 -8.07
N VAL A 7 -0.82 3.02 -7.29
CA VAL A 7 -0.75 1.69 -6.63
C VAL A 7 -0.60 0.58 -7.66
N ASN A 8 -1.42 0.56 -8.71
CA ASN A 8 -1.35 -0.49 -9.73
C ASN A 8 0.00 -0.49 -10.48
N LYS A 9 0.58 0.69 -10.74
CA LYS A 9 1.90 0.80 -11.38
C LYS A 9 2.99 0.21 -10.49
N GLU A 10 2.98 0.51 -9.20
CA GLU A 10 3.99 -0.05 -8.29
C GLU A 10 3.80 -1.56 -8.07
N MET A 11 2.55 -2.02 -8.01
CA MET A 11 2.21 -3.45 -8.02
C MET A 11 2.72 -4.18 -9.28
N GLU A 12 2.78 -3.49 -10.43
CA GLU A 12 3.42 -4.01 -11.64
C GLU A 12 4.95 -4.05 -11.51
N ASN A 13 5.57 -2.98 -11.00
CA ASN A 13 7.02 -2.93 -10.74
C ASN A 13 7.48 -4.09 -9.84
N LEU A 14 6.71 -4.37 -8.78
CA LEU A 14 6.97 -5.48 -7.86
C LEU A 14 6.76 -6.85 -8.50
N ARG A 15 5.78 -7.01 -9.41
CA ARG A 15 5.63 -8.25 -10.20
C ARG A 15 6.81 -8.44 -11.15
N ALA A 16 7.26 -7.38 -11.83
CA ALA A 16 8.46 -7.42 -12.67
C ALA A 16 9.73 -7.76 -11.86
N ALA A 17 9.88 -7.21 -10.66
CA ALA A 17 10.94 -7.55 -9.71
C ALA A 17 10.77 -8.94 -9.03
N LYS A 18 9.68 -9.67 -9.33
CA LYS A 18 9.25 -10.92 -8.66
C LYS A 18 9.00 -10.78 -7.14
N ALA A 19 8.99 -9.53 -6.66
CA ALA A 19 8.65 -9.02 -5.33
C ALA A 19 7.21 -9.30 -4.87
N ILE A 20 6.25 -9.52 -5.78
CA ILE A 20 4.94 -10.13 -5.48
C ILE A 20 4.58 -11.15 -6.58
N GLY A 21 3.78 -12.17 -6.25
CA GLY A 21 3.33 -13.19 -7.21
C GLY A 21 2.04 -12.79 -7.94
N GLY A 22 1.02 -12.39 -7.17
CA GLY A 22 -0.23 -11.84 -7.71
C GLY A 22 -0.84 -10.83 -6.73
N ASN A 23 -1.59 -9.85 -7.25
CA ASN A 23 -2.13 -8.74 -6.46
C ASN A 23 -3.01 -9.20 -5.28
N LEU A 24 -3.78 -10.29 -5.45
CA LEU A 24 -4.65 -10.87 -4.41
C LEU A 24 -3.90 -11.46 -3.20
N GLN A 25 -2.57 -11.61 -3.28
CA GLN A 25 -1.73 -12.08 -2.16
C GLN A 25 -0.91 -10.95 -1.52
N ALA A 26 -1.06 -9.72 -2.01
CA ALA A 26 -0.30 -8.58 -1.53
C ALA A 26 -1.05 -7.79 -0.46
N GLU A 27 -0.28 -7.25 0.48
CA GLU A 27 -0.72 -6.30 1.47
C GLU A 27 -0.13 -4.93 1.12
N VAL A 28 -0.96 -3.90 1.13
CA VAL A 28 -0.56 -2.54 0.74
C VAL A 28 -0.85 -1.58 1.89
N THR A 29 0.17 -0.87 2.34
CA THR A 29 0.03 0.25 3.27
C THR A 29 0.30 1.55 2.53
N LEU A 30 -0.76 2.35 2.37
CA LEU A 30 -0.72 3.69 1.79
C LEU A 30 -0.35 4.71 2.87
N TYR A 31 0.80 5.35 2.72
CA TYR A 31 1.22 6.44 3.58
C TYR A 31 0.99 7.77 2.88
N ALA A 32 0.18 8.64 3.47
CA ALA A 32 -0.20 9.90 2.84
C ALA A 32 -0.46 11.01 3.85
N GLU A 33 -0.59 12.24 3.36
CA GLU A 33 -0.95 13.39 4.18
C GLU A 33 -2.38 13.26 4.73
N ASP A 34 -2.65 13.90 5.87
CA ASP A 34 -3.87 13.72 6.66
C ASP A 34 -5.16 13.93 5.87
N ALA A 35 -5.18 14.86 4.91
CA ALA A 35 -6.32 15.08 4.02
C ALA A 35 -6.62 13.85 3.13
N LEU A 36 -5.57 13.20 2.60
CA LEU A 36 -5.71 11.97 1.81
C LEU A 36 -6.02 10.77 2.71
N VAL A 37 -5.44 10.72 3.91
CA VAL A 37 -5.74 9.69 4.92
C VAL A 37 -7.21 9.76 5.29
N ALA A 38 -7.76 10.95 5.56
CA ALA A 38 -9.17 11.15 5.86
C ALA A 38 -10.09 10.73 4.69
N ASP A 39 -9.72 11.04 3.45
CA ASP A 39 -10.46 10.60 2.25
C ASP A 39 -10.45 9.08 2.07
N LEU A 40 -9.29 8.43 2.19
CA LEU A 40 -9.18 6.98 2.02
C LEU A 40 -9.77 6.21 3.21
N SER A 41 -9.74 6.80 4.42
CA SER A 41 -10.34 6.21 5.63
C SER A 41 -11.87 6.10 5.53
N LYS A 42 -12.53 6.94 4.71
CA LYS A 42 -13.96 6.79 4.38
C LYS A 42 -14.25 5.46 3.68
N LEU A 43 -13.30 4.94 2.90
CA LEU A 43 -13.43 3.64 2.22
C LEU A 43 -13.04 2.48 3.13
N SER A 44 -12.16 2.70 4.13
CA SER A 44 -11.83 1.72 5.17
C SER A 44 -11.56 0.31 4.58
N ASN A 45 -12.32 -0.70 5.01
CA ASN A 45 -12.18 -2.09 4.59
C ASN A 45 -12.68 -2.39 3.14
N GLU A 46 -13.22 -1.40 2.43
CA GLU A 46 -13.54 -1.48 1.00
C GLU A 46 -12.34 -1.13 0.11
N LEU A 47 -11.32 -0.45 0.67
CA LEU A 47 -10.14 0.01 -0.07
C LEU A 47 -9.40 -1.16 -0.76
N ARG A 48 -9.39 -2.35 -0.14
CA ARG A 48 -8.84 -3.59 -0.73
C ARG A 48 -9.54 -4.03 -2.02
N PHE A 49 -10.85 -3.78 -2.16
CA PHE A 49 -11.58 -4.06 -3.41
C PHE A 49 -11.27 -3.01 -4.48
N VAL A 50 -11.08 -1.75 -4.08
CA VAL A 50 -10.67 -0.67 -5.00
C VAL A 50 -9.27 -0.93 -5.58
N LEU A 51 -8.34 -1.41 -4.75
CA LEU A 51 -6.94 -1.70 -5.10
C LEU A 51 -6.70 -3.15 -5.60
N ILE A 52 -7.68 -4.04 -5.43
CA ILE A 52 -7.61 -5.47 -5.76
C ILE A 52 -6.44 -6.16 -5.02
N THR A 53 -6.39 -5.97 -3.71
CA THR A 53 -5.36 -6.52 -2.79
C THR A 53 -5.99 -7.40 -1.72
N SER A 54 -5.19 -8.22 -1.02
CA SER A 54 -5.67 -8.98 0.15
C SER A 54 -6.07 -8.03 1.28
N THR A 55 -5.17 -7.09 1.56
CA THR A 55 -5.29 -6.12 2.66
C THR A 55 -4.85 -4.76 2.14
N ALA A 56 -5.57 -3.71 2.54
CA ALA A 56 -5.23 -2.32 2.25
C ALA A 56 -5.37 -1.51 3.55
N SER A 57 -4.28 -0.89 3.98
CA SER A 57 -4.19 -0.05 5.17
C SER A 57 -3.77 1.36 4.78
N VAL A 58 -4.13 2.35 5.61
CA VAL A 58 -3.76 3.75 5.39
C VAL A 58 -3.13 4.30 6.66
N ALA A 59 -2.03 5.05 6.52
CA ALA A 59 -1.26 5.61 7.62
C ALA A 59 -0.74 7.03 7.29
N PRO A 60 -0.38 7.85 8.30
CA PRO A 60 0.19 9.18 8.06
C PRO A 60 1.54 9.13 7.34
N PHE A 61 1.82 10.07 6.44
CA PHE A 61 3.07 10.13 5.67
C PHE A 61 4.33 10.12 6.55
N VAL A 62 4.24 10.69 7.76
CA VAL A 62 5.34 10.75 8.74
C VAL A 62 5.73 9.37 9.28
N SER A 63 4.82 8.39 9.30
CA SER A 63 5.11 7.02 9.74
C SER A 63 5.61 6.10 8.61
N ALA A 64 5.81 6.65 7.41
CA ALA A 64 6.23 5.86 6.25
C ALA A 64 7.70 5.42 6.39
N PRO A 65 7.99 4.11 6.36
CA PRO A 65 9.34 3.60 6.57
C PRO A 65 10.27 3.91 5.39
N ALA A 66 11.57 3.66 5.57
CA ALA A 66 12.61 4.01 4.60
C ALA A 66 12.62 3.13 3.33
N ASP A 67 12.01 1.95 3.40
CA ASP A 67 11.79 1.00 2.29
C ASP A 67 10.49 1.25 1.50
N ALA A 68 9.66 2.19 1.95
CA ALA A 68 8.42 2.55 1.27
C ALA A 68 8.70 3.40 0.01
N VAL A 69 8.10 3.03 -1.11
CA VAL A 69 8.32 3.67 -2.41
C VAL A 69 7.56 4.99 -2.49
N VAL A 70 8.27 6.10 -2.78
CA VAL A 70 7.62 7.40 -2.99
C VAL A 70 7.01 7.45 -4.38
N THR A 71 5.68 7.58 -4.44
CA THR A 71 4.92 7.63 -5.70
C THR A 71 4.12 8.93 -5.80
N GLU A 72 4.53 9.83 -6.69
CA GLU A 72 3.74 11.04 -6.94
C GLU A 72 2.42 10.70 -7.66
N VAL A 73 1.33 11.23 -7.12
CA VAL A 73 -0.01 11.11 -7.69
C VAL A 73 -0.35 12.45 -8.33
N ALA A 74 -0.37 12.49 -9.67
CA ALA A 74 -0.60 13.72 -10.43
C ALA A 74 -1.83 14.49 -9.91
N GLY A 75 -1.63 15.76 -9.53
CA GLY A 75 -2.67 16.64 -8.98
C GLY A 75 -2.91 16.51 -7.47
N ARG A 76 -2.05 15.81 -6.71
CA ARG A 76 -2.07 15.76 -5.23
C ARG A 76 -0.63 15.80 -4.67
N PRO A 77 -0.43 16.21 -3.41
CA PRO A 77 0.85 16.04 -2.72
C PRO A 77 1.26 14.55 -2.64
N ALA A 78 2.56 14.29 -2.50
CA ALA A 78 3.16 12.98 -2.69
C ALA A 78 2.63 11.92 -1.71
N SER A 79 2.23 10.76 -2.24
CA SER A 79 1.83 9.59 -1.43
C SER A 79 2.91 8.51 -1.48
N ARG A 80 3.38 8.04 -0.33
CA ARG A 80 4.35 6.95 -0.25
C ARG A 80 3.61 5.62 -0.16
N LEU A 81 3.86 4.72 -1.11
CA LEU A 81 3.31 3.38 -1.10
C LEU A 81 4.31 2.43 -0.46
N SER A 82 3.98 1.82 0.68
CA SER A 82 4.71 0.64 1.16
C SER A 82 3.89 -0.61 0.87
N SER A 83 4.24 -1.26 -0.22
CA SER A 83 3.85 -2.63 -0.51
C SER A 83 4.72 -3.59 0.29
N ALA A 84 4.33 -3.86 1.54
CA ALA A 84 4.97 -4.92 2.29
C ALA A 84 4.54 -6.27 1.69
N ARG A 85 5.38 -6.89 0.85
CA ARG A 85 5.33 -8.35 0.75
C ARG A 85 5.76 -8.85 2.13
N LEU A 86 4.82 -9.33 2.94
CA LEU A 86 5.16 -10.21 4.04
C LEU A 86 6.04 -11.33 3.45
N PRO A 87 7.31 -11.49 3.88
CA PRO A 87 7.97 -12.76 3.65
C PRO A 87 7.07 -13.86 4.23
N MET A 88 7.16 -15.09 3.71
CA MET A 88 6.55 -16.27 4.35
C MET A 88 7.25 -16.54 5.70
N ARG A 89 6.98 -15.68 6.67
CA ARG A 89 7.55 -15.69 8.01
C ARG A 89 6.46 -15.28 8.97
N TRP A 90 5.86 -16.33 9.54
CA TRP A 90 5.05 -16.24 10.75
C TRP A 90 5.68 -15.23 11.72
N SER A 91 4.86 -14.31 12.22
CA SER A 91 5.29 -13.42 13.30
C SER A 91 5.61 -14.27 14.53
N PRO A 92 6.78 -14.11 15.18
CA PRO A 92 7.13 -14.90 16.37
C PRO A 92 6.30 -14.54 17.61
N LYS A 93 5.31 -13.64 17.47
CA LYS A 93 4.41 -13.21 18.55
C LYS A 93 3.33 -14.25 18.92
N TRP A 94 3.42 -15.45 18.37
CA TRP A 94 2.65 -16.65 18.75
C TRP A 94 3.57 -17.82 19.16
N LEU A 95 4.80 -17.56 19.60
CA LEU A 95 5.52 -18.48 20.50
C LEU A 95 5.41 -17.96 21.94
N VAL A 96 4.39 -18.46 22.63
CA VAL A 96 4.34 -18.64 24.09
C VAL A 96 3.93 -20.09 24.32
#